data_AF-A0A147E8C6-F1
#
_entry.id   AF-A0A147E8C6-F1
#
_cell.length_a   1.000
_cell.length_b   1.000
_cell.length_c   1.000
_cell.angle_alpha   90.00
_cell.angle_beta   90.00
_cell.angle_gamma   90.00
#
_symmetry.space_group_name_H-M   'P 1'
#
loop_
_entity.id
_entity.type
_entity.pdbx_description
1 polymer ?
#
loop_
_entity_poly.entity_id
_entity_poly.type
_entity_poly.pdbx_seq_one_letter_code
_entity_poly.pdbx_strand_id
1 'polypeptide(L)'
;MIDAALLLVMGVLYAVGVYLILEKALTKVLLGLMLITNATNIFILHAGGLPGRAAFWDGTTDPADYTDPLPQALILTAIVISFAVTALMLGMIYRSWVLSRKDDIQDDAEDRRVAAQSDYDPEDDDAAPIEPSEFEGSEEEREAEYRRRKERQAAAGGTRDEARRARKERRR
;
A
#
# COMPACT_ATOMS: atom_id res chain seq x y z
N MET A 1 29.53 2.86 23.51
CA MET A 1 28.54 3.20 24.57
C MET A 1 27.31 3.72 23.87
N ILE A 2 26.11 3.38 24.35
CA ILE A 2 24.87 3.93 23.80
C ILE A 2 24.66 5.31 24.40
N ASP A 3 24.58 6.33 23.56
CA ASP A 3 24.43 7.72 23.99
C ASP A 3 22.94 8.08 24.02
N ALA A 4 22.37 8.06 25.23
CA ALA A 4 20.94 8.32 25.44
C ALA A 4 20.50 9.70 24.89
N ALA A 5 21.38 10.70 24.92
CA ALA A 5 21.12 12.01 24.34
C ALA A 5 20.98 11.94 22.81
N LEU A 6 21.86 11.21 22.12
CA LEU A 6 21.77 11.00 20.67
C LEU A 6 20.52 10.22 20.30
N LEU A 7 20.16 9.19 21.07
CA LEU A 7 18.92 8.44 20.86
C LEU A 7 17.68 9.32 21.02
N LEU A 8 17.63 10.18 22.04
CA LEU A 8 16.54 11.13 22.24
C LEU A 8 16.42 12.08 21.04
N VAL A 9 17.54 12.65 20.60
CA VAL A 9 17.59 13.55 19.44
C VAL A 9 17.08 12.84 18.19
N MET A 10 17.55 11.63 17.89
CA MET A 10 17.05 10.84 16.76
C MET A 10 15.54 10.58 16.86
N GLY A 11 15.06 10.17 18.04
CA GLY A 11 13.65 9.91 18.28
C GLY A 11 12.78 11.14 18.02
N VAL A 12 13.22 12.32 18.46
CA VAL A 12 12.53 13.59 18.19
C VAL A 12 12.57 13.92 16.69
N LEU A 13 13.71 13.77 16.01
CA LEU A 13 13.80 14.03 14.58
C LEU A 13 12.90 13.08 13.77
N TYR A 14 12.84 11.80 14.13
CA TYR A 14 11.92 10.85 13.49
C TYR A 14 10.47 11.20 13.78
N ALA A 15 10.11 11.52 15.02
CA ALA A 15 8.74 11.89 15.37
C ALA A 15 8.25 13.13 14.62
N VAL A 16 9.06 14.19 14.60
CA VAL A 16 8.76 15.43 13.87
C VAL A 16 8.76 15.17 12.36
N GLY A 17 9.71 14.39 11.86
CA GLY A 17 9.82 14.05 10.45
C GLY A 17 8.60 13.29 9.93
N VAL A 18 8.16 12.25 10.65
CA VAL A 18 6.95 11.49 10.32
C VAL A 18 5.72 12.37 10.42
N TYR A 19 5.61 13.19 11.47
CA TYR A 19 4.50 14.14 11.61
C TYR A 19 4.39 15.09 10.41
N LEU A 20 5.52 15.62 9.92
CA LEU A 20 5.53 16.53 8.77
C LEU A 20 5.24 15.83 7.43
N ILE A 21 5.52 14.53 7.30
CA ILE A 21 5.16 13.76 6.09
C ILE A 21 3.65 13.53 6.01
N LEU A 22 2.94 13.48 7.13
CA LEU A 22 1.49 13.30 7.18
C LEU A 22 0.70 14.59 6.86
N GLU A 23 1.39 15.71 6.68
CA GLU A 23 0.76 16.98 6.35
C GLU A 23 0.41 17.09 4.87
N LYS A 24 -0.64 17.86 4.55
CA LYS A 24 -1.11 18.05 3.17
C LYS A 24 -0.24 19.01 2.35
N ALA A 25 0.73 19.71 2.94
CA ALA A 25 1.58 20.65 2.22
C ALA A 25 2.88 19.99 1.72
N LEU A 26 3.19 20.07 0.43
CA LEU A 26 4.38 19.43 -0.16
C LEU A 26 5.68 19.99 0.44
N THR A 27 5.69 21.28 0.78
CA THR A 27 6.84 21.88 1.48
C THR A 27 7.06 21.26 2.86
N LYS A 28 5.98 20.93 3.59
CA LYS A 28 6.09 20.25 4.90
C LYS A 28 6.60 18.82 4.72
N VAL A 29 6.09 18.10 3.72
CA VAL A 29 6.57 16.74 3.38
C VAL A 29 8.07 16.75 3.05
N LEU A 30 8.53 17.75 2.27
CA LEU A 30 9.96 17.93 1.97
C LEU A 30 10.79 18.11 3.24
N LEU A 31 10.37 18.99 4.16
CA LEU A 31 11.04 19.22 5.44
C LEU A 31 11.03 17.95 6.31
N GLY A 32 9.93 17.20 6.31
CA GLY A 32 9.81 15.92 7.00
C GLY A 32 10.83 14.90 6.49
N LEU A 33 10.96 14.76 5.17
CA LEU A 33 11.94 13.87 4.55
C LEU A 33 13.38 14.27 4.85
N MET A 34 13.66 15.58 4.89
CA MET A 34 14.97 16.10 5.31
C MET A 34 15.29 15.73 6.76
N LEU A 35 14.33 15.86 7.68
CA LEU A 35 14.53 15.50 9.09
C LEU A 35 14.77 14.00 9.28
N ILE A 36 13.97 13.15 8.62
CA ILE A 36 14.14 11.69 8.67
C ILE A 36 15.50 11.26 8.09
N THR A 37 15.91 11.89 6.98
CA THR A 37 17.25 11.64 6.39
C THR A 37 18.35 11.97 7.39
N ASN A 38 18.29 13.14 8.03
CA ASN A 38 19.28 13.53 9.02
C ASN A 38 19.27 12.59 10.24
N ALA A 39 18.09 12.19 10.73
CA ALA A 39 17.97 11.21 11.80
C ALA A 39 18.64 9.88 11.45
N THR A 40 18.41 9.40 10.23
CA THR A 40 18.98 8.15 9.71
C THR A 40 20.49 8.24 9.55
N ASN A 41 21.02 9.37 9.11
CA ASN A 41 22.47 9.59 9.01
C ASN A 41 23.14 9.53 10.39
N ILE A 42 22.55 10.18 11.40
CA ILE A 42 23.07 10.11 12.78
C ILE A 42 22.92 8.67 13.31
N PHE A 43 21.82 7.98 12.99
CA PHE A 43 21.60 6.59 13.40
C PHE A 43 22.67 5.64 12.86
N ILE A 44 22.99 5.74 11.57
CA ILE A 44 24.07 4.97 10.93
C ILE A 44 25.42 5.27 11.60
N LEU A 45 25.70 6.55 11.89
CA LEU A 45 26.92 6.96 12.58
C LEU A 45 27.01 6.35 13.98
N HIS A 46 25.91 6.38 14.75
CA HIS A 46 25.87 5.83 16.10
C HIS A 46 25.97 4.29 16.11
N ALA A 47 25.41 3.62 15.10
CA ALA A 47 25.55 2.19 14.91
C ALA A 47 26.99 1.77 14.54
N GLY A 48 27.81 2.69 14.02
CA GLY A 48 29.19 2.47 13.57
C GLY A 48 30.23 2.24 14.67
N GLY A 49 29.85 2.28 15.95
CA GLY A 49 30.73 1.93 17.06
C GLY A 49 31.50 3.11 17.66
N LEU A 50 32.61 2.82 18.34
CA LEU A 50 33.37 3.83 19.08
C LEU A 50 34.12 4.78 18.13
N PRO A 51 34.17 6.09 18.43
CA PRO A 51 34.96 7.03 17.66
C PRO A 51 36.45 6.74 17.84
N GLY A 52 37.15 6.50 16.73
CA GLY A 52 38.60 6.36 16.66
C GLY A 52 39.23 7.50 15.85
N ARG A 53 40.45 7.28 15.36
CA ARG A 53 41.12 8.19 14.40
C ARG A 53 40.41 8.15 13.06
N ALA A 54 40.48 9.24 12.31
CA ALA A 54 39.93 9.30 10.95
C ALA A 54 40.58 8.21 10.08
N ALA A 55 39.80 7.56 9.21
CA ALA A 55 40.23 6.44 8.37
C ALA A 55 41.17 6.86 7.21
N PHE A 56 42.23 7.58 7.56
CA PHE A 56 43.34 7.96 6.68
C PHE A 56 44.59 7.23 7.14
N TRP A 57 45.14 6.39 6.27
CA TRP A 57 46.31 5.60 6.59
C TRP A 57 47.53 6.51 6.78
N ASP A 58 48.14 6.47 7.97
CA ASP A 58 49.35 7.21 8.31
C ASP A 58 50.57 6.29 8.52
N GLY A 59 50.37 4.96 8.47
CA GLY A 59 51.42 3.95 8.63
C GLY A 59 51.99 3.82 10.05
N THR A 60 51.48 4.60 11.01
CA THR A 60 51.98 4.66 12.40
C THR A 60 50.93 4.26 13.44
N THR A 61 49.65 4.38 13.08
CA THR A 61 48.49 4.05 13.93
C THR A 61 48.12 2.57 13.80
N ASP A 62 47.77 1.91 14.91
CA ASP A 62 47.24 0.54 14.90
C ASP A 62 45.91 0.49 14.11
N PRO A 63 45.70 -0.49 13.22
CA PRO A 63 44.41 -0.72 12.55
C PRO A 63 43.18 -0.65 13.46
N ALA A 64 43.30 -1.07 14.73
CA ALA A 64 42.20 -1.07 15.70
C ALA A 64 41.82 0.34 16.22
N ASP A 65 42.71 1.32 16.08
CA ASP A 65 42.47 2.70 16.55
C ASP A 65 41.74 3.55 15.51
N TYR A 66 41.53 3.03 14.29
CA TYR A 66 40.78 3.72 13.24
C TYR A 66 39.27 3.55 13.41
N THR A 67 38.52 4.61 13.09
CA THR A 67 37.06 4.52 12.97
C THR A 67 36.68 3.67 11.75
N ASP A 68 35.62 2.87 11.87
CA ASP A 68 35.08 2.10 10.76
C ASP A 68 34.70 3.02 9.57
N PRO A 69 35.30 2.83 8.38
CA PRO A 69 34.98 3.63 7.20
C PRO A 69 33.64 3.25 6.56
N LEU A 70 33.08 2.07 6.85
CA LEU A 70 31.87 1.58 6.19
C LEU A 70 30.64 2.47 6.48
N PRO A 71 30.30 2.82 7.74
CA PRO A 71 29.22 3.76 8.03
C PRO A 71 29.38 5.12 7.34
N GLN A 72 30.63 5.61 7.21
CA GLN A 72 30.92 6.92 6.59
C GLN A 72 30.61 6.91 5.09
N ALA A 73 30.99 5.84 4.39
CA ALA A 73 30.69 5.67 2.98
C ALA A 73 29.18 5.54 2.71
N LEU A 74 28.46 4.86 3.60
CA LEU A 74 26.99 4.76 3.54
C LEU A 74 26.32 6.11 3.71
N ILE A 75 26.76 6.92 4.69
CA ILE A 75 26.22 8.26 4.93
C ILE A 75 26.47 9.19 3.73
N LEU A 76 27.67 9.16 3.13
CA LEU A 76 27.96 9.96 1.94
C LEU A 76 27.00 9.63 0.79
N THR A 77 26.73 8.34 0.58
CA THR A 77 25.79 7.87 -0.44
C THR A 77 24.36 8.33 -0.13
N ALA A 78 23.94 8.19 1.13
CA ALA A 78 22.64 8.64 1.59
C ALA A 78 22.45 10.15 1.36
N ILE A 79 23.45 10.98 1.65
CA ILE A 79 23.41 12.43 1.43
C ILE A 79 23.19 12.76 -0.05
N VAL A 80 23.88 12.09 -0.98
CA VAL A 80 23.73 12.35 -2.42
C VAL A 80 22.34 11.93 -2.91
N ILE A 81 21.85 10.77 -2.49
CA ILE A 81 20.49 10.32 -2.84
C ILE A 81 19.44 11.30 -2.30
N SER A 82 19.55 11.69 -1.04
CA SER A 82 18.60 12.63 -0.44
C SER A 82 18.68 14.02 -1.07
N PHE A 83 19.85 14.46 -1.52
CA PHE A 83 19.98 15.68 -2.31
C PHE A 83 19.24 15.57 -3.66
N ALA A 84 19.39 14.45 -4.37
CA ALA A 84 18.68 14.21 -5.62
C ALA A 84 17.15 14.18 -5.43
N VAL A 85 16.67 13.48 -4.39
CA VAL A 85 15.23 13.44 -4.05
C VAL A 85 14.72 14.81 -3.62
N THR A 86 15.50 15.56 -2.85
CA THR A 86 15.20 16.96 -2.47
C THR A 86 15.06 17.85 -3.70
N ALA A 87 16.00 17.77 -4.64
CA ALA A 87 15.95 18.55 -5.88
C ALA A 87 14.73 18.18 -6.72
N LEU A 88 14.40 16.90 -6.81
CA LEU A 88 13.20 16.41 -7.50
C LEU A 88 11.92 16.95 -6.84
N MET A 89 11.79 16.82 -5.51
CA MET A 89 10.66 17.35 -4.76
C MET A 89 10.55 18.86 -4.90
N LEU A 90 11.66 19.59 -4.83
CA LEU A 90 11.66 21.04 -5.02
C LEU A 90 11.18 21.43 -6.43
N GLY A 91 11.58 20.67 -7.45
CA GLY A 91 11.05 20.82 -8.81
C GLY A 91 9.55 20.55 -8.90
N MET A 92 9.04 19.54 -8.18
CA MET A 92 7.60 19.26 -8.10
C MET A 92 6.84 20.36 -7.36
N ILE A 93 7.35 20.85 -6.24
CA ILE A 93 6.78 21.97 -5.46
C ILE A 93 6.71 23.21 -6.35
N TYR A 94 7.80 23.55 -7.03
CA TYR A 94 7.83 24.67 -7.97
C TYR A 94 6.77 24.52 -9.07
N ARG A 95 6.71 23.34 -9.71
CA ARG A 95 5.73 23.06 -10.75
C ARG A 95 4.28 23.12 -10.24
N SER A 96 4.03 22.58 -9.04
CA SER A 96 2.72 22.64 -8.37
C SER A 96 2.30 24.07 -8.09
N TRP A 97 3.23 24.89 -7.57
CA TRP A 97 2.98 26.30 -7.31
C TRP A 97 2.65 27.09 -8.58
N VAL A 98 3.37 26.84 -9.67
CA VAL A 98 3.10 27.48 -10.98
C VAL A 98 1.72 27.11 -11.53
N LEU A 99 1.28 25.86 -11.35
CA LEU A 99 0.01 25.36 -11.90
C LEU A 99 -1.21 25.71 -11.04
N SER A 100 -1.12 25.46 -9.73
CA SER A 100 -2.27 25.50 -8.81
C SER A 100 -2.27 26.70 -7.87
N ARG A 101 -1.15 27.45 -7.77
CA ARG A 101 -0.93 28.53 -6.77
C ARG A 101 -1.27 28.15 -5.33
N LYS A 102 -1.28 26.86 -5.02
CA LYS A 102 -1.59 26.31 -3.71
C LYS A 102 -0.65 25.15 -3.41
N ASP A 103 -0.06 25.13 -2.22
CA ASP A 103 0.81 24.06 -1.74
C ASP A 103 0.00 23.11 -0.84
N ASP A 104 -0.97 22.43 -1.45
CA ASP A 104 -1.92 21.55 -0.77
C ASP A 104 -2.19 20.33 -1.68
N ILE A 105 -2.00 19.13 -1.14
CA ILE A 105 -2.31 17.87 -1.81
C ILE A 105 -3.83 17.74 -1.83
N GLN A 106 -4.40 17.87 -3.02
CA GLN A 106 -5.84 17.84 -3.25
C GLN A 106 -6.32 16.39 -3.31
N ASP A 107 -7.45 16.11 -2.67
CA ASP A 107 -8.18 14.86 -2.89
C ASP A 107 -8.84 14.95 -4.27
N ASP A 108 -8.58 13.98 -5.14
CA ASP A 108 -9.06 14.07 -6.50
C ASP A 108 -10.55 13.67 -6.61
N ALA A 109 -11.10 13.68 -7.83
CA ALA A 109 -12.50 13.31 -8.02
C ALA A 109 -12.71 11.79 -7.85
N GLU A 110 -11.66 11.00 -8.06
CA GLU A 110 -11.71 9.54 -7.98
C GLU A 110 -11.68 9.08 -6.52
N ASP A 111 -10.81 9.66 -5.70
CA ASP A 111 -10.72 9.46 -4.25
C ASP A 111 -12.09 9.64 -3.57
N ARG A 112 -12.81 10.70 -3.96
CA ARG A 112 -14.16 10.98 -3.44
C ARG A 112 -15.21 9.98 -3.92
N ARG A 113 -15.05 9.41 -5.11
CA ARG A 113 -15.97 8.39 -5.65
C ARG A 113 -15.73 7.05 -4.97
N VAL A 114 -14.47 6.67 -4.78
CA VAL A 114 -14.08 5.45 -4.04
C VAL A 114 -14.57 5.52 -2.60
N ALA A 115 -14.35 6.65 -1.90
CA ALA A 115 -14.81 6.82 -0.52
C ALA A 115 -16.35 6.81 -0.36
N ALA A 116 -17.10 7.05 -1.43
CA ALA A 116 -18.56 7.01 -1.43
C ALA A 116 -19.14 5.67 -1.90
N GLN A 117 -18.30 4.77 -2.41
CA GLN A 117 -18.70 3.43 -2.81
C GLN A 117 -18.95 2.58 -1.56
N SER A 118 -19.97 1.73 -1.58
CA SER A 118 -20.19 0.79 -0.48
C SER A 118 -19.09 -0.27 -0.48
N ASP A 119 -18.53 -0.58 0.70
CA ASP A 119 -17.61 -1.71 0.91
C ASP A 119 -18.24 -3.08 0.59
N TYR A 120 -19.56 -3.14 0.36
CA TYR A 120 -20.28 -4.35 -0.02
C TYR A 120 -19.85 -4.82 -1.41
N ASP A 121 -19.18 -5.96 -1.46
CA ASP A 121 -18.83 -6.66 -2.70
C ASP A 121 -19.79 -7.85 -2.90
N PRO A 122 -20.70 -7.81 -3.88
CA PRO A 122 -21.64 -8.90 -4.13
C PRO A 122 -20.96 -10.24 -4.46
N GLU A 123 -19.72 -10.24 -4.97
CA GLU A 123 -19.02 -11.49 -5.27
C GLU A 123 -18.45 -12.15 -4.01
N ASP A 124 -17.99 -11.36 -3.03
CA ASP A 124 -17.34 -11.84 -1.81
C ASP A 124 -18.31 -11.95 -0.60
N ASP A 125 -19.30 -11.06 -0.50
CA ASP A 125 -20.21 -10.96 0.66
C ASP A 125 -21.56 -11.67 0.45
N ASP A 126 -21.85 -12.17 -0.75
CA ASP A 126 -23.06 -12.96 -0.98
C ASP A 126 -22.99 -14.26 -0.17
N ALA A 127 -24.03 -14.52 0.63
CA ALA A 127 -24.15 -15.78 1.36
C ALA A 127 -24.11 -16.94 0.36
N ALA A 128 -23.01 -17.72 0.38
CA ALA A 128 -22.84 -18.86 -0.48
C ALA A 128 -24.13 -19.69 -0.48
N PRO A 129 -24.73 -20.00 -1.64
CA PRO A 129 -25.89 -20.84 -1.70
C PRO A 129 -25.58 -22.13 -0.94
N ILE A 130 -26.38 -22.45 0.07
CA ILE A 130 -26.31 -23.74 0.74
C ILE A 130 -26.76 -24.74 -0.33
N GLU A 131 -25.83 -25.27 -1.11
CA GLU A 131 -26.10 -26.43 -1.95
C GLU A 131 -26.40 -27.58 -0.98
N PRO A 132 -27.63 -28.11 -0.92
CA PRO A 132 -27.85 -29.34 -0.20
C PRO A 132 -26.94 -30.38 -0.84
N SER A 133 -26.00 -30.90 -0.07
CA SER A 133 -25.03 -31.90 -0.51
C SER A 133 -25.78 -32.98 -1.30
N GLU A 134 -25.32 -33.29 -2.51
CA GLU A 134 -25.90 -34.38 -3.33
C GLU A 134 -25.80 -35.76 -2.63
N PHE A 135 -25.16 -35.83 -1.47
CA PHE A 135 -24.94 -37.02 -0.65
C PHE A 135 -25.74 -37.03 0.67
N GLU A 136 -26.51 -35.99 1.01
CA GLU A 136 -27.40 -36.03 2.19
C GLU A 136 -28.81 -36.50 1.82
N GLY A 137 -29.25 -37.63 2.42
CA GLY A 137 -30.57 -38.23 2.22
C GLY A 137 -30.51 -39.69 1.77
N SER A 138 -31.60 -40.44 1.98
CA SER A 138 -31.71 -41.83 1.51
C SER A 138 -31.85 -41.90 -0.02
N GLU A 139 -31.40 -42.99 -0.66
CA GLU A 139 -31.47 -43.13 -2.13
C GLU A 139 -32.90 -42.97 -2.69
N GLU A 140 -33.90 -43.41 -1.92
CA GLU A 140 -35.32 -43.29 -2.28
C GLU A 140 -35.79 -41.82 -2.32
N GLU A 141 -35.35 -40.99 -1.37
CA GLU A 141 -35.66 -39.55 -1.34
C GLU A 141 -35.03 -38.83 -2.53
N ARG A 142 -33.80 -39.21 -2.90
CA ARG A 142 -33.05 -38.65 -4.04
C ARG A 142 -33.74 -38.95 -5.37
N GLU A 143 -34.19 -40.19 -5.58
CA GLU A 143 -34.94 -40.54 -6.79
C GLU A 143 -36.31 -39.86 -6.87
N ALA A 144 -36.98 -39.68 -5.72
CA ALA A 144 -38.27 -39.00 -5.67
C ALA A 144 -38.13 -37.51 -6.03
N GLU A 145 -37.09 -36.85 -5.53
CA GLU A 145 -36.81 -35.45 -5.83
C GLU A 145 -36.35 -35.25 -7.28
N TYR A 146 -35.51 -36.13 -7.81
CA TYR A 146 -35.11 -36.12 -9.23
C TYR A 146 -36.33 -36.26 -10.15
N ARG A 147 -37.25 -37.18 -9.86
CA ARG A 147 -38.50 -37.35 -10.62
C ARG A 147 -39.35 -36.09 -10.58
N ARG A 148 -39.55 -35.48 -9.40
CA ARG A 148 -40.30 -34.22 -9.25
C ARG A 148 -39.67 -33.07 -10.03
N ARG A 149 -38.35 -32.94 -10.02
CA ARG A 149 -37.64 -31.89 -10.77
C ARG A 149 -37.76 -32.10 -12.27
N LYS A 150 -37.64 -33.35 -12.74
CA LYS A 150 -37.82 -33.72 -14.15
C LYS A 150 -39.25 -33.48 -14.64
N GLU A 151 -40.24 -33.79 -13.81
CA GLU A 151 -41.66 -33.52 -14.12
C GLU A 151 -41.96 -32.01 -14.19
N ARG A 152 -41.42 -31.22 -13.25
CA ARG A 152 -41.54 -29.74 -13.30
C ARG A 152 -40.88 -29.15 -14.54
N GLN A 153 -39.73 -29.67 -14.96
CA GLN A 153 -39.04 -29.23 -16.18
C GLN A 153 -39.78 -29.67 -17.45
N ALA A 154 -40.36 -30.87 -17.47
CA ALA A 154 -41.20 -31.33 -18.58
C ALA A 154 -42.47 -30.48 -18.73
N ALA A 155 -43.11 -30.13 -17.60
CA ALA A 155 -44.28 -29.24 -17.59
C ALA A 155 -43.96 -27.81 -18.04
N ALA A 156 -42.79 -27.27 -17.66
CA ALA A 156 -42.31 -25.96 -18.09
C ALA A 156 -41.81 -25.95 -19.55
N GLY A 157 -41.34 -27.09 -20.06
CA GLY A 157 -40.92 -27.27 -21.45
C GLY A 157 -42.10 -27.32 -22.42
N GLY A 158 -43.17 -28.05 -22.06
CA GLY A 158 -44.39 -28.14 -22.87
C GLY A 158 -45.07 -26.79 -23.08
N THR A 159 -45.14 -25.97 -22.02
CA THR A 159 -45.71 -24.61 -22.10
C THR A 159 -44.88 -23.65 -22.95
N ARG A 160 -43.54 -23.81 -22.98
CA ARG A 160 -42.65 -23.01 -23.83
C ARG A 160 -42.77 -23.40 -25.31
N ASP A 161 -42.91 -24.68 -25.62
CA ASP A 161 -43.06 -25.15 -27.00
C ASP A 161 -44.45 -24.85 -27.57
N GLU A 162 -45.51 -24.93 -26.76
CA GLU A 162 -46.87 -24.51 -27.14
C GLU A 162 -46.93 -22.99 -27.41
N ALA A 163 -46.33 -22.16 -26.54
CA ALA A 163 -46.24 -20.72 -26.74
C ALA A 163 -45.42 -20.35 -27.99
N ARG A 164 -44.39 -21.14 -28.33
CA ARG A 164 -43.55 -20.94 -29.52
C ARG A 164 -44.27 -21.36 -30.82
N ARG A 165 -45.15 -22.36 -30.78
CA ARG A 165 -46.02 -22.76 -31.91
C ARG A 165 -47.13 -21.74 -32.16
N ALA A 166 -47.82 -21.28 -31.11
CA ALA A 166 -48.83 -20.23 -31.21
C ALA A 166 -48.29 -18.89 -31.74
N ARG A 167 -47.02 -18.55 -31.45
CA ARG A 167 -46.35 -17.38 -32.03
C ARG A 167 -45.99 -17.52 -33.52
N LYS A 168 -45.79 -18.75 -34.02
CA LYS A 168 -45.49 -18.99 -35.45
C LYS A 168 -46.75 -18.96 -36.32
N GLU A 169 -47.89 -19.39 -35.79
CA GLU A 169 -49.17 -19.37 -36.51
C GLU A 169 -49.74 -17.95 -36.66
N ARG A 170 -49.51 -17.05 -35.70
CA ARG A 170 -49.93 -15.62 -35.80
C ARG A 170 -49.10 -14.77 -36.77
N ARG A 171 -48.08 -15.35 -37.40
CA ARG A 171 -47.11 -14.63 -38.26
C ARG A 171 -47.23 -15.00 -39.76
N ARG A 172 -48.22 -15.81 -40.13
CA ARG A 172 -48.68 -16.05 -41.51
C ARG A 172 -50.04 -15.40 -41.70
#